data_AF-V4LNH5-F1
#
_entry.id   AF-V4LNH5-F1
#
_cell.length_a   1.000
_cell.length_b   1.000
_cell.length_c   1.000
_cell.angle_alpha   90.00
_cell.angle_beta   90.00
_cell.angle_gamma   90.00
#
_symmetry.space_group_name_H-M   'P 1'
#
loop_
_entity.id
_entity.type
_entity.pdbx_description
1 polymer ?
#
loop_
_entity_poly.entity_id
_entity_poly.type
_entity_poly.pdbx_seq_one_letter_code
_entity_poly.pdbx_strand_id
1 'polypeptide(L)'
;MVREKALVSHYNLFPMSVNVKEEPVVPNCDVDNTELAVFNGNGESELEDFGTRIDVITERVNQLEQRVVEVEQFYSTKDGAAQTNTSKSNSGGKKVAISQPNTSKCNSAGKAKSKGKHVSSPELMRQFATIIRQITQHKWAWPFMEPVDVKGLGLDDYHKVIEKPMDLGTIKTKMEASEYNNVREIYADVRLVFKNAMKYNEEKEDVYVMAKAVLEKFEERWLTIMPKLVEEEKKQAEEEAQDHANKKLALEAAQADKARDLSNELYEIDLQLERLRETVVQRCRKLSTQEKKGLSAALGRLSPEDLSKALKMVSESNPSFPAGAPEVELDIDVQTDVTLWRLKVFVQEALKAANKSSGGTNAQNNNNAGEINKNNAKRRREISDAINKASIKRAKKA
;
A
#
# COMPACT_ATOMS: atom_id res chain seq x y z
N MET A 1 -8.38 20.31 15.09
CA MET A 1 -8.27 21.41 16.07
C MET A 1 -6.83 21.53 16.60
N VAL A 2 -5.83 21.62 15.71
CA VAL A 2 -4.45 22.07 16.01
C VAL A 2 -3.85 22.65 14.71
N ARG A 3 -4.51 23.67 14.15
CA ARG A 3 -4.04 24.45 13.01
C ARG A 3 -4.57 25.86 13.18
N GLU A 4 -3.94 26.63 14.06
CA GLU A 4 -3.88 28.10 14.06
C GLU A 4 -3.26 28.62 15.36
N LYS A 5 -2.59 29.77 15.24
CA LYS A 5 -1.70 30.52 16.17
C LYS A 5 -0.24 30.33 15.75
N ALA A 6 0.48 31.34 15.27
CA ALA A 6 0.19 32.76 15.12
C ALA A 6 1.18 33.34 14.08
N LEU A 7 0.79 34.40 13.36
CA LEU A 7 1.56 35.64 13.19
C LEU A 7 0.92 36.48 12.06
N VAL A 8 0.15 37.49 12.48
CA VAL A 8 -0.18 38.68 11.70
C VAL A 8 0.30 39.88 12.51
N SER A 9 1.13 40.74 11.91
CA SER A 9 1.09 42.20 12.07
C SER A 9 2.10 42.80 11.09
N HIS A 10 1.64 43.13 9.88
CA HIS A 10 1.39 44.51 9.43
C HIS A 10 2.64 45.40 9.32
N TYR A 11 3.07 45.65 8.08
CA TYR A 11 3.77 46.87 7.68
C TYR A 11 2.79 47.80 6.97
N ASN A 12 2.94 49.10 7.23
CA ASN A 12 2.25 50.17 6.54
C ASN A 12 3.29 51.17 5.98
N LEU A 13 3.08 51.49 4.69
CA LEU A 13 3.22 52.80 4.04
C LEU A 13 4.60 53.38 3.68
N PHE A 14 4.83 53.41 2.34
CA PHE A 14 5.19 54.58 1.50
C PHE A 14 6.65 55.13 1.51
N PRO A 15 7.09 55.88 0.47
CA PRO A 15 8.24 55.56 -0.37
C PRO A 15 9.20 56.77 -0.56
N MET A 16 10.02 56.73 -1.61
CA MET A 16 10.82 57.81 -2.25
C MET A 16 12.33 57.75 -1.94
N SER A 17 13.12 57.34 -2.94
CA SER A 17 13.89 58.21 -3.88
C SER A 17 15.30 58.43 -3.31
N VAL A 18 16.41 58.34 -4.05
CA VAL A 18 16.91 59.24 -5.12
C VAL A 18 18.16 58.52 -5.69
N ASN A 19 18.20 58.22 -6.98
CA ASN A 19 18.95 58.88 -8.05
C ASN A 19 20.50 58.99 -7.89
N VAL A 20 21.14 58.44 -8.91
CA VAL A 20 22.58 58.27 -9.18
C VAL A 20 23.19 59.55 -9.75
N LYS A 21 24.47 59.77 -9.45
CA LYS A 21 25.55 60.43 -10.25
C LYS A 21 26.80 60.40 -9.36
N GLU A 22 28.04 60.17 -9.77
CA GLU A 22 28.71 60.06 -11.08
C GLU A 22 30.07 59.36 -10.78
N GLU A 23 30.58 58.59 -11.73
CA GLU A 23 31.94 57.98 -11.78
C GLU A 23 33.04 59.05 -12.06
N PRO A 24 34.35 58.73 -12.22
CA PRO A 24 35.15 57.57 -11.77
C PRO A 24 36.57 57.96 -11.26
N VAL A 25 37.24 57.07 -10.51
CA VAL A 25 38.72 56.90 -10.59
C VAL A 25 39.04 55.44 -10.25
N VAL A 26 39.66 54.74 -11.19
CA VAL A 26 40.30 53.43 -10.99
C VAL A 26 41.66 53.63 -10.31
N PRO A 27 41.96 52.89 -9.24
CA PRO A 27 43.33 52.45 -8.98
C PRO A 27 43.40 50.93 -9.11
N ASN A 28 44.33 50.52 -9.97
CA ASN A 28 44.97 49.21 -9.96
C ASN A 28 45.40 48.89 -8.52
N CYS A 29 44.84 47.84 -7.92
CA CYS A 29 45.44 47.17 -6.79
C CYS A 29 45.59 45.69 -7.14
N ASP A 30 46.83 45.31 -7.44
CA ASP A 30 47.32 43.94 -7.39
C ASP A 30 46.98 43.37 -6.01
N VAL A 31 45.90 42.59 -5.91
CA VAL A 31 45.61 41.79 -4.72
C VAL A 31 46.33 40.47 -4.87
N ASP A 32 47.43 40.42 -4.13
CA ASP A 32 48.42 39.37 -3.97
C ASP A 32 47.84 37.94 -3.98
N ASN A 33 48.43 37.06 -4.81
CA ASN A 33 48.05 35.63 -4.95
C ASN A 33 48.28 34.80 -3.66
N THR A 34 48.79 35.42 -2.60
CA THR A 34 49.04 34.85 -1.28
C THR A 34 47.77 34.71 -0.43
N GLU A 35 46.72 35.51 -0.67
CA GLU A 35 45.45 35.41 0.10
C GLU A 35 44.57 34.21 -0.28
N LEU A 36 44.72 33.62 -1.48
CA LEU A 36 43.99 32.40 -1.87
C LEU A 36 44.55 31.13 -1.25
N ALA A 37 45.82 31.11 -0.84
CA ALA A 37 46.48 29.90 -0.34
C ALA A 37 45.95 29.45 1.03
N VAL A 38 45.48 30.39 1.86
CA VAL A 38 44.92 30.13 3.20
C VAL A 38 43.51 29.52 3.13
N PHE A 39 42.88 29.54 1.94
CA PHE A 39 41.53 29.05 1.73
C PHE A 39 41.45 27.50 1.62
N ASN A 40 42.54 26.82 1.25
CA ASN A 40 42.56 25.39 0.91
C ASN A 40 43.18 24.49 2.02
N GLY A 41 42.75 24.62 3.28
CA GLY A 41 43.26 23.80 4.39
C GLY A 41 42.55 22.45 4.59
N ASN A 42 43.36 21.37 4.67
CA ASN A 42 43.09 19.95 5.01
C ASN A 42 41.75 19.60 5.70
N GLY A 43 40.85 18.92 4.97
CA GLY A 43 39.63 18.31 5.54
C GLY A 43 39.12 17.07 4.80
N GLU A 44 39.89 16.49 3.86
CA GLU A 44 39.41 15.43 2.97
C GLU A 44 38.99 14.14 3.70
N SER A 45 39.75 13.70 4.72
CA SER A 45 39.44 12.47 5.47
C SER A 45 38.20 12.58 6.38
N GLU A 46 37.84 13.78 6.83
CA GLU A 46 36.67 13.97 7.72
C GLU A 46 35.38 14.19 6.92
N LEU A 47 35.48 14.78 5.72
CA LEU A 47 34.35 14.90 4.79
C LEU A 47 33.84 13.52 4.32
N GLU A 48 34.74 12.55 4.20
CA GLU A 48 34.41 11.15 3.84
C GLU A 48 33.56 10.44 4.91
N ASP A 49 33.75 10.72 6.21
CA ASP A 49 32.93 10.15 7.30
C ASP A 49 31.48 10.68 7.25
N PHE A 50 31.30 11.99 7.07
CA PHE A 50 29.97 12.57 6.89
C PHE A 50 29.29 12.11 5.60
N GLY A 51 30.05 12.03 4.50
CA GLY A 51 29.58 11.49 3.22
C GLY A 51 29.04 10.07 3.37
N THR A 52 29.83 9.19 4.01
CA THR A 52 29.42 7.80 4.26
C THR A 52 28.14 7.72 5.11
N ARG A 53 28.00 8.55 6.15
CA ARG A 53 26.77 8.59 6.97
C ARG A 53 25.56 9.08 6.19
N ILE A 54 25.73 10.11 5.34
CA ILE A 54 24.67 10.61 4.46
C ILE A 54 24.26 9.53 3.45
N ASP A 55 25.20 8.79 2.91
CA ASP A 55 24.92 7.71 1.95
C ASP A 55 24.13 6.57 2.60
N VAL A 56 24.49 6.18 3.82
CA VAL A 56 23.72 5.19 4.61
C VAL A 56 22.30 5.67 4.87
N ILE A 57 22.11 6.93 5.26
CA ILE A 57 20.76 7.50 5.48
C ILE A 57 19.99 7.55 4.16
N THR A 58 20.64 7.97 3.07
CA THR A 58 20.01 8.04 1.74
C THR A 58 19.52 6.67 1.29
N GLU A 59 20.34 5.63 1.45
CA GLU A 59 19.97 4.26 1.10
C GLU A 59 18.79 3.77 1.94
N ARG A 60 18.80 4.05 3.26
CA ARG A 60 17.70 3.70 4.14
C ARG A 60 16.39 4.41 3.77
N VAL A 61 16.45 5.69 3.38
CA VAL A 61 15.29 6.45 2.87
C VAL A 61 14.76 5.84 1.58
N ASN A 62 15.63 5.45 0.64
CA ASN A 62 15.21 4.81 -0.61
C ASN A 62 14.46 3.48 -0.34
N GLN A 63 14.97 2.68 0.61
CA GLN A 63 14.31 1.43 1.01
C GLN A 63 12.96 1.69 1.67
N LEU A 64 12.87 2.75 2.48
CA LEU A 64 11.62 3.16 3.12
C LEU A 64 10.58 3.62 2.09
N GLU A 65 11.00 4.41 1.09
CA GLU A 65 10.14 4.87 -0.01
C GLU A 65 9.50 3.68 -0.74
N GLN A 66 10.29 2.66 -1.09
CA GLN A 66 9.78 1.47 -1.76
C GLN A 66 8.72 0.74 -0.92
N ARG A 67 8.95 0.61 0.39
CA ARG A 67 8.00 -0.05 1.31
C ARG A 67 6.74 0.78 1.54
N VAL A 68 6.84 2.10 1.52
CA VAL A 68 5.67 3.00 1.60
C VAL A 68 4.79 2.82 0.36
N VAL A 69 5.38 2.71 -0.83
CA VAL A 69 4.62 2.46 -2.07
C VAL A 69 3.83 1.14 -1.99
N GLU A 70 4.41 0.07 -1.43
CA GLU A 70 3.68 -1.19 -1.20
C GLU A 70 2.47 -1.00 -0.28
N VAL A 71 2.61 -0.15 0.75
CA VAL A 71 1.51 0.16 1.66
C VAL A 71 0.43 1.00 1.00
N GLU A 72 0.81 2.01 0.24
CA GLU A 72 -0.12 2.87 -0.51
C GLU A 72 -0.92 2.10 -1.58
N GLN A 73 -0.29 1.14 -2.27
CA GLN A 73 -0.97 0.30 -3.25
C GLN A 73 -2.09 -0.55 -2.64
N PHE A 74 -1.88 -1.08 -1.43
CA PHE A 74 -2.90 -1.84 -0.71
C PHE A 74 -4.15 -1.00 -0.42
N TYR A 75 -4.00 0.26 -0.03
CA TYR A 75 -5.14 1.13 0.27
C TYR A 75 -5.78 1.71 -1.00
N SER A 76 -4.97 2.03 -2.03
CA SER A 76 -5.47 2.57 -3.31
C SER A 76 -6.34 1.57 -4.07
N THR A 77 -6.01 0.27 -4.02
CA THR A 77 -6.82 -0.78 -4.63
C THR A 77 -8.14 -1.02 -3.89
N LYS A 78 -8.21 -0.71 -2.60
CA LYS A 78 -9.41 -0.82 -1.76
C LYS A 78 -10.40 0.34 -1.99
N ASP A 79 -9.90 1.56 -2.19
CA ASP A 79 -10.74 2.74 -2.44
C ASP A 79 -11.43 2.72 -3.82
N GLY A 80 -10.89 1.96 -4.79
CA GLY A 80 -11.54 1.74 -6.09
C GLY A 80 -12.72 0.76 -6.09
N ALA A 81 -12.89 -0.05 -5.03
CA ALA A 81 -13.95 -1.06 -4.92
C ALA A 81 -15.10 -0.66 -3.97
N ALA A 82 -15.01 0.49 -3.32
CA ALA A 82 -15.97 0.94 -2.30
C ALA A 82 -17.05 1.93 -2.81
N GLN A 83 -17.17 2.14 -4.12
CA GLN A 83 -18.28 2.89 -4.72
C GLN A 83 -19.32 1.96 -5.39
N THR A 84 -20.00 1.13 -4.60
CA THR A 84 -21.43 0.85 -4.82
C THR A 84 -22.04 0.29 -3.53
N ASN A 85 -23.19 0.85 -3.16
CA ASN A 85 -24.13 0.42 -2.12
C ASN A 85 -23.89 0.94 -0.71
N THR A 86 -24.16 2.24 -0.57
CA THR A 86 -24.62 2.85 0.68
C THR A 86 -25.95 2.24 1.12
N SER A 87 -26.01 1.73 2.35
CA SER A 87 -27.24 1.65 3.13
C SER A 87 -26.91 2.04 4.57
N LYS A 88 -27.56 3.13 5.00
CA LYS A 88 -27.52 3.74 6.33
C LYS A 88 -27.75 2.73 7.47
N SER A 89 -26.94 2.83 8.52
CA SER A 89 -27.48 3.05 9.87
C SER A 89 -26.48 3.77 10.80
N ASN A 90 -26.97 4.84 11.41
CA ASN A 90 -26.55 5.42 12.69
C ASN A 90 -26.69 4.34 13.79
N SER A 91 -26.05 4.32 14.95
CA SER A 91 -25.26 5.27 15.75
C SER A 91 -24.82 4.50 17.01
N GLY A 92 -23.72 4.88 17.66
CA GLY A 92 -23.48 4.49 19.05
C GLY A 92 -22.01 4.28 19.40
N GLY A 93 -21.34 5.36 19.78
CA GLY A 93 -19.98 5.30 20.29
C GLY A 93 -19.90 4.48 21.58
N LYS A 94 -18.99 3.51 21.61
CA LYS A 94 -18.40 2.97 22.84
C LYS A 94 -16.90 2.81 22.64
N LYS A 95 -16.15 3.52 23.48
CA LYS A 95 -14.69 3.42 23.60
C LYS A 95 -14.33 1.98 23.97
N VAL A 96 -13.50 1.33 23.17
CA VAL A 96 -12.84 0.07 23.56
C VAL A 96 -11.35 0.38 23.69
N ALA A 97 -10.85 0.16 24.90
CA ALA A 97 -9.46 0.29 25.26
C ALA A 97 -8.61 -0.74 24.50
N ILE A 98 -7.46 -0.28 24.00
CA ILE A 98 -6.44 -1.11 23.39
C ILE A 98 -5.73 -1.86 24.51
N SER A 99 -6.00 -3.15 24.64
CA SER A 99 -5.18 -4.11 25.37
C SER A 99 -4.43 -4.98 24.38
N GLN A 100 -3.12 -5.11 24.62
CA GLN A 100 -2.14 -5.86 23.85
C GLN A 100 -2.57 -7.31 23.53
N PRO A 101 -2.19 -7.87 22.37
CA PRO A 101 -2.42 -9.27 22.08
C PRO A 101 -1.38 -10.16 22.79
N ASN A 102 -1.84 -10.91 23.79
CA ASN A 102 -1.11 -12.05 24.32
C ASN A 102 -1.10 -13.18 23.28
N THR A 103 0.10 -13.63 22.94
CA THR A 103 0.37 -14.78 22.06
C THR A 103 -0.12 -16.08 22.70
N SER A 104 -1.34 -16.47 22.37
CA SER A 104 -1.86 -17.80 22.70
C SER A 104 -1.71 -18.72 21.49
N LYS A 105 -0.72 -19.61 21.57
CA LYS A 105 -0.57 -20.77 20.68
C LYS A 105 -1.89 -21.54 20.59
N CYS A 106 -2.47 -21.64 19.41
CA CYS A 106 -3.40 -22.71 19.08
C CYS A 106 -2.75 -23.63 18.05
N ASN A 107 -2.28 -24.77 18.54
CA ASN A 107 -2.03 -25.94 17.71
C ASN A 107 -3.39 -26.47 17.26
N SER A 108 -3.66 -26.47 15.95
CA SER A 108 -4.57 -27.47 15.37
C SER A 108 -4.10 -27.81 13.96
N ALA A 109 -3.94 -29.10 13.76
CA ALA A 109 -3.38 -29.72 12.56
C ALA A 109 -4.21 -29.36 11.32
N GLY A 110 -3.54 -28.76 10.34
CA GLY A 110 -4.12 -28.51 9.03
C GLY A 110 -4.33 -29.83 8.27
N LYS A 111 -5.57 -30.34 8.28
CA LYS A 111 -6.07 -31.16 7.18
C LYS A 111 -6.52 -30.18 6.09
N ALA A 112 -5.76 -30.12 5.00
CA ALA A 112 -6.14 -29.39 3.80
C ALA A 112 -7.47 -29.95 3.28
N LYS A 113 -8.59 -29.28 3.57
CA LYS A 113 -9.88 -29.57 2.95
C LYS A 113 -9.87 -29.03 1.53
N SER A 114 -10.20 -29.90 0.59
CA SER A 114 -10.49 -29.60 -0.80
C SER A 114 -11.60 -28.54 -0.92
N LYS A 115 -11.57 -27.80 -2.03
CA LYS A 115 -12.49 -26.71 -2.36
C LYS A 115 -13.97 -27.06 -2.09
N GLY A 116 -14.56 -26.33 -1.14
CA GLY A 116 -15.99 -26.06 -0.89
C GLY A 116 -17.05 -26.95 -1.53
N LYS A 117 -17.20 -28.19 -1.07
CA LYS A 117 -18.46 -28.92 -1.20
C LYS A 117 -19.17 -28.89 0.15
N HIS A 118 -20.38 -28.32 0.18
CA HIS A 118 -21.23 -28.31 1.36
C HIS A 118 -21.67 -29.74 1.68
N VAL A 119 -21.26 -30.23 2.85
CA VAL A 119 -21.63 -31.56 3.34
C VAL A 119 -22.68 -31.42 4.43
N SER A 120 -23.85 -32.01 4.24
CA SER A 120 -24.90 -32.01 5.27
C SER A 120 -24.41 -32.70 6.55
N SER A 121 -24.87 -32.24 7.72
CA SER A 121 -24.51 -32.88 8.98
C SER A 121 -24.79 -34.39 8.98
N PRO A 122 -23.96 -35.20 9.68
CA PRO A 122 -24.22 -36.64 9.83
C PRO A 122 -25.60 -36.95 10.40
N GLU A 123 -26.13 -36.05 11.23
CA GLU A 123 -27.47 -36.16 11.80
C GLU A 123 -28.57 -35.99 10.74
N LEU A 124 -28.49 -34.97 9.89
CA LEU A 124 -29.42 -34.79 8.76
C LEU A 124 -29.32 -35.95 7.77
N MET A 125 -28.11 -36.41 7.46
CA MET A 125 -27.90 -37.58 6.59
C MET A 125 -28.56 -38.83 7.18
N ARG A 126 -28.45 -39.08 8.49
CA ARG A 126 -29.10 -40.22 9.16
C ARG A 126 -30.63 -40.11 9.18
N GLN A 127 -31.17 -38.91 9.41
CA GLN A 127 -32.61 -38.66 9.34
C GLN A 127 -33.13 -38.91 7.91
N PHE A 128 -32.40 -38.43 6.90
CA PHE A 128 -32.76 -38.65 5.50
C PHE A 128 -32.69 -40.13 5.10
N ALA A 129 -31.65 -40.86 5.51
CA ALA A 129 -31.57 -42.31 5.32
C ALA A 129 -32.75 -43.06 5.96
N THR A 130 -33.26 -42.58 7.09
CA THR A 130 -34.46 -43.13 7.73
C THR A 130 -35.71 -42.90 6.88
N ILE A 131 -35.85 -41.72 6.26
CA ILE A 131 -36.94 -41.46 5.30
C ILE A 131 -36.83 -42.41 4.11
N ILE A 132 -35.66 -42.54 3.49
CA ILE A 132 -35.46 -43.44 2.35
C ILE A 132 -35.85 -44.87 2.71
N ARG A 133 -35.43 -45.36 3.88
CA ARG A 133 -35.84 -46.68 4.37
C ARG A 133 -37.37 -46.81 4.43
N GLN A 134 -38.07 -45.83 5.00
CA GLN A 134 -39.54 -45.84 5.06
C GLN A 134 -40.19 -45.85 3.68
N ILE A 135 -39.64 -45.09 2.73
CA ILE A 135 -40.12 -45.05 1.35
C ILE A 135 -39.90 -46.39 0.64
N THR A 136 -38.71 -46.98 0.76
CA THR A 136 -38.40 -48.30 0.16
C THR A 136 -39.23 -49.45 0.76
N GLN A 137 -39.73 -49.29 1.98
CA GLN A 137 -40.61 -50.26 2.65
C GLN A 137 -42.10 -50.03 2.34
N HIS A 138 -42.45 -48.98 1.59
CA HIS A 138 -43.84 -48.72 1.23
C HIS A 138 -44.36 -49.83 0.30
N LYS A 139 -45.61 -50.27 0.52
CA LYS A 139 -46.24 -51.37 -0.26
C LYS A 139 -46.26 -51.14 -1.78
N TRP A 140 -46.17 -49.88 -2.20
CA TRP A 140 -46.14 -49.47 -3.61
C TRP A 140 -44.76 -49.04 -4.11
N ALA A 141 -43.70 -49.28 -3.35
CA ALA A 141 -42.35 -48.92 -3.76
C ALA A 141 -41.72 -49.92 -4.75
N TRP A 142 -42.21 -51.16 -4.80
CA TRP A 142 -41.58 -52.26 -5.52
C TRP A 142 -41.26 -51.99 -7.01
N PRO A 143 -42.07 -51.25 -7.81
CA PRO A 143 -41.71 -50.97 -9.21
C PRO A 143 -40.53 -50.02 -9.36
N PHE A 144 -40.19 -49.29 -8.30
CA PHE A 144 -39.18 -48.24 -8.30
C PHE A 144 -37.87 -48.67 -7.64
N MET A 145 -37.74 -49.95 -7.28
CA MET A 145 -36.58 -50.47 -6.55
C MET A 145 -35.39 -50.80 -7.43
N GLU A 146 -35.62 -51.03 -8.73
CA GLU A 146 -34.59 -51.36 -9.70
C GLU A 146 -34.75 -50.47 -10.95
N PRO A 147 -33.67 -50.30 -11.75
CA PRO A 147 -33.79 -49.65 -13.05
C PRO A 147 -34.85 -50.31 -13.91
N VAL A 148 -35.60 -49.51 -14.67
CA VAL A 148 -36.64 -50.03 -15.59
C VAL A 148 -35.99 -50.98 -16.61
N ASP A 149 -36.48 -52.22 -16.67
CA ASP A 149 -36.07 -53.21 -17.68
C ASP A 149 -36.73 -52.92 -19.02
N VAL A 150 -36.18 -51.93 -19.72
CA VAL A 150 -36.67 -51.45 -21.02
C VAL A 150 -36.77 -52.58 -22.05
N LYS A 151 -35.82 -53.54 -22.05
CA LYS A 151 -35.81 -54.65 -23.01
C LYS A 151 -36.84 -55.71 -22.65
N GLY A 152 -36.90 -56.11 -21.38
CA GLY A 152 -37.85 -57.12 -20.91
C GLY A 152 -39.31 -56.66 -21.03
N LEU A 153 -39.57 -55.36 -20.93
CA LEU A 153 -40.89 -54.75 -21.07
C LEU A 153 -41.21 -54.28 -22.50
N GLY A 154 -40.25 -54.34 -23.44
CA GLY A 154 -40.46 -53.91 -24.84
C GLY A 154 -40.70 -52.41 -25.02
N LEU A 155 -40.05 -51.57 -24.23
CA LEU A 155 -40.27 -50.11 -24.17
C LEU A 155 -39.30 -49.33 -25.08
N ASP A 156 -39.44 -49.46 -26.40
CA ASP A 156 -38.47 -48.92 -27.38
C ASP A 156 -38.26 -47.39 -27.37
N ASP A 157 -39.15 -46.64 -26.73
CA ASP A 157 -39.13 -45.18 -26.62
C ASP A 157 -38.75 -44.67 -25.22
N TYR A 158 -38.57 -45.54 -24.23
CA TYR A 158 -38.33 -45.13 -22.83
C TYR A 158 -37.17 -44.14 -22.69
N HIS A 159 -36.00 -44.45 -23.27
CA HIS A 159 -34.84 -43.56 -23.21
C HIS A 159 -34.93 -42.33 -24.12
N LYS A 160 -35.94 -42.25 -25.00
CA LYS A 160 -36.26 -41.04 -25.77
C LYS A 160 -37.13 -40.09 -24.94
N VAL A 161 -38.00 -40.63 -24.09
CA VAL A 161 -38.88 -39.88 -23.21
C VAL A 161 -38.19 -39.49 -21.89
N ILE A 162 -37.41 -40.41 -21.32
CA ILE A 162 -36.73 -40.28 -20.02
C ILE A 162 -35.22 -40.09 -20.21
N GLU A 163 -34.77 -38.85 -20.06
CA GLU A 163 -33.39 -38.43 -20.28
C GLU A 163 -32.42 -38.97 -19.20
N LYS A 164 -32.85 -38.93 -17.93
CA LYS A 164 -32.04 -39.40 -16.80
C LYS A 164 -32.83 -40.42 -15.99
N PRO A 165 -32.74 -41.72 -16.32
CA PRO A 165 -33.31 -42.79 -15.51
C PRO A 165 -32.77 -42.74 -14.07
N MET A 166 -33.61 -43.12 -13.12
CA MET A 166 -33.26 -43.21 -11.70
C MET A 166 -34.21 -44.17 -11.00
N ASP A 167 -33.72 -44.85 -9.97
CA ASP A 167 -34.47 -45.78 -9.13
C ASP A 167 -33.98 -45.73 -7.68
N LEU A 168 -34.79 -46.26 -6.76
CA LEU A 168 -34.52 -46.22 -5.33
C LEU A 168 -33.33 -47.12 -4.93
N GLY A 169 -33.08 -48.20 -5.67
CA GLY A 169 -31.92 -49.08 -5.47
C GLY A 169 -30.62 -48.36 -5.77
N THR A 170 -30.53 -47.70 -6.92
CA THR A 170 -29.41 -46.86 -7.32
C THR A 170 -29.17 -45.74 -6.31
N ILE A 171 -30.22 -45.05 -5.86
CA ILE A 171 -30.09 -44.01 -4.82
C ILE A 171 -29.49 -44.60 -3.54
N LYS A 172 -29.97 -45.76 -3.10
CA LYS A 172 -29.44 -46.44 -1.91
C LYS A 172 -27.96 -46.77 -2.05
N THR A 173 -27.55 -47.35 -3.17
CA THR A 173 -26.14 -47.67 -3.45
C THR A 173 -25.27 -46.41 -3.45
N LYS A 174 -25.73 -45.32 -4.10
CA LYS A 174 -25.01 -44.04 -4.10
C LYS A 174 -24.88 -43.42 -2.69
N MET A 175 -25.89 -43.58 -1.85
CA MET A 175 -25.83 -43.14 -0.44
C MET A 175 -24.79 -43.95 0.35
N GLU A 176 -24.77 -45.28 0.19
CA GLU A 176 -23.80 -46.16 0.85
C GLU A 176 -22.36 -45.90 0.38
N ALA A 177 -22.18 -45.59 -0.91
CA ALA A 177 -20.91 -45.18 -1.49
C ALA A 177 -20.50 -43.73 -1.15
N SER A 178 -21.31 -42.99 -0.39
CA SER A 178 -21.08 -41.58 -0.05
C SER A 178 -20.88 -40.67 -1.27
N GLU A 179 -21.59 -40.95 -2.37
CA GLU A 179 -21.51 -40.16 -3.61
C GLU A 179 -22.32 -38.86 -3.56
N TYR A 180 -23.22 -38.73 -2.59
CA TYR A 180 -23.99 -37.51 -2.35
C TYR A 180 -23.27 -36.60 -1.37
N ASN A 181 -23.16 -35.31 -1.72
CA ASN A 181 -22.53 -34.33 -0.85
C ASN A 181 -23.54 -33.82 0.19
N ASN A 182 -24.81 -33.67 -0.18
CA ASN A 182 -25.82 -33.13 0.71
C ASN A 182 -27.19 -33.79 0.49
N VAL A 183 -28.08 -33.64 1.47
CA VAL A 183 -29.43 -34.23 1.43
C VAL A 183 -30.29 -33.69 0.28
N ARG A 184 -29.99 -32.50 -0.27
CA ARG A 184 -30.76 -31.95 -1.41
C ARG A 184 -30.50 -32.70 -2.70
N GLU A 185 -29.28 -33.20 -2.90
CA GLU A 185 -28.95 -34.06 -4.05
C GLU A 185 -29.75 -35.37 -3.98
N ILE A 186 -29.84 -35.99 -2.80
CA ILE A 186 -30.64 -37.21 -2.59
C ILE A 186 -32.13 -36.91 -2.82
N TYR A 187 -32.64 -35.80 -2.26
CA TYR A 187 -34.01 -35.34 -2.48
C TYR A 187 -34.33 -35.16 -3.96
N ALA A 188 -33.42 -34.55 -4.72
CA ALA A 188 -33.59 -34.36 -6.16
C ALA A 188 -33.69 -35.69 -6.92
N ASP A 189 -32.80 -36.64 -6.64
CA ASP A 189 -32.82 -37.95 -7.30
C ASP A 189 -34.07 -38.77 -6.90
N VAL A 190 -34.54 -38.72 -5.64
CA VAL A 190 -35.80 -39.39 -5.24
C VAL A 190 -37.00 -38.83 -6.00
N ARG A 191 -37.11 -37.49 -6.11
CA ARG A 191 -38.19 -36.89 -6.91
C ARG A 191 -38.09 -37.26 -8.38
N LEU A 192 -36.87 -37.41 -8.90
CA LEU A 192 -36.64 -37.79 -10.28
C LEU A 192 -37.20 -39.18 -10.58
N VAL A 193 -37.06 -40.15 -9.68
CA VAL A 193 -37.67 -41.49 -9.80
C VAL A 193 -39.17 -41.37 -10.11
N PHE A 194 -39.91 -40.68 -9.24
CA PHE A 194 -41.36 -40.60 -9.34
C PHE A 194 -41.81 -39.67 -10.47
N LYS A 195 -41.08 -38.58 -10.74
CA LYS A 195 -41.36 -37.70 -11.88
C LYS A 195 -41.17 -38.43 -13.21
N ASN A 196 -40.13 -39.26 -13.34
CA ASN A 196 -39.93 -40.06 -14.55
C ASN A 196 -41.07 -41.07 -14.73
N ALA A 197 -41.45 -41.76 -13.65
CA ALA A 197 -42.59 -42.68 -13.68
C ALA A 197 -43.88 -41.98 -14.13
N MET A 198 -44.22 -40.83 -13.53
CA MET A 198 -45.42 -40.07 -13.92
C MET A 198 -45.31 -39.39 -15.29
N LYS A 199 -44.10 -39.15 -15.81
CA LYS A 199 -43.88 -38.60 -17.15
C LYS A 199 -44.09 -39.65 -18.24
N TYR A 200 -43.67 -40.89 -17.97
CA TYR A 200 -43.73 -41.98 -18.94
C TYR A 200 -45.09 -42.68 -18.97
N ASN A 201 -45.70 -42.88 -17.80
CA ASN A 201 -46.96 -43.63 -17.64
C ASN A 201 -48.17 -42.69 -17.67
N GLU A 202 -49.32 -43.16 -18.14
CA GLU A 202 -50.56 -42.38 -18.15
C GLU A 202 -51.17 -42.27 -16.74
N GLU A 203 -51.94 -41.21 -16.47
CA GLU A 203 -52.46 -40.93 -15.11
C GLU A 203 -53.33 -42.03 -14.49
N LYS A 204 -53.91 -42.87 -15.34
CA LYS A 204 -54.81 -43.97 -14.94
C LYS A 204 -54.07 -45.29 -14.71
N GLU A 205 -52.81 -45.38 -15.12
CA GLU A 205 -52.03 -46.61 -14.95
C GLU A 205 -51.56 -46.76 -13.51
N ASP A 206 -51.50 -48.01 -13.04
CA ASP A 206 -51.14 -48.34 -11.66
C ASP A 206 -49.78 -47.74 -11.27
N VAL A 207 -48.77 -47.79 -12.16
CA VAL A 207 -47.43 -47.25 -11.91
C VAL A 207 -47.48 -45.73 -11.68
N TYR A 208 -48.31 -45.00 -12.41
CA TYR A 208 -48.51 -43.56 -12.19
C TYR A 208 -49.13 -43.30 -10.81
N VAL A 209 -50.23 -44.00 -10.51
CA VAL A 209 -50.97 -43.83 -9.24
C VAL A 209 -50.05 -44.18 -8.04
N MET A 210 -49.29 -45.26 -8.16
CA MET A 210 -48.29 -45.67 -7.18
C MET A 210 -47.20 -44.60 -7.02
N ALA A 211 -46.61 -44.11 -8.12
CA ALA A 211 -45.56 -43.09 -8.08
C ALA A 211 -46.04 -41.81 -7.38
N LYS A 212 -47.25 -41.35 -7.72
CA LYS A 212 -47.87 -40.17 -7.11
C LYS A 212 -48.05 -40.33 -5.60
N ALA A 213 -48.59 -41.48 -5.17
CA ALA A 213 -48.82 -41.75 -3.76
C ALA A 213 -47.54 -41.89 -2.94
N VAL A 214 -46.51 -42.57 -3.48
CA VAL A 214 -45.22 -42.70 -2.78
C VAL A 214 -44.49 -41.35 -2.73
N LEU A 215 -44.55 -40.56 -3.80
CA LEU A 215 -43.99 -39.20 -3.82
C LEU A 215 -44.65 -38.29 -2.79
N GLU A 216 -45.98 -38.30 -2.69
CA GLU A 216 -46.71 -37.53 -1.68
C GLU A 216 -46.23 -37.90 -0.28
N LYS A 217 -46.09 -39.21 0.00
CA LYS A 217 -45.57 -39.67 1.29
C LYS A 217 -44.14 -39.21 1.56
N PHE A 218 -43.31 -39.19 0.53
CA PHE A 218 -41.93 -38.70 0.63
C PHE A 218 -41.86 -37.20 0.92
N GLU A 219 -42.66 -36.38 0.21
CA GLU A 219 -42.70 -34.93 0.41
C GLU A 219 -43.20 -34.57 1.83
N GLU A 220 -44.22 -35.27 2.35
CA GLU A 220 -44.66 -35.13 3.75
C GLU A 220 -43.50 -35.33 4.73
N ARG A 221 -42.69 -36.38 4.53
CA ARG A 221 -41.55 -36.68 5.39
C ARG A 221 -40.43 -35.66 5.21
N TRP A 222 -40.17 -35.22 3.98
CA TRP A 222 -39.18 -34.19 3.69
C TRP A 222 -39.46 -32.88 4.43
N LEU A 223 -40.73 -32.45 4.49
CA LEU A 223 -41.13 -31.24 5.22
C LEU A 223 -40.78 -31.28 6.72
N THR A 224 -40.61 -32.47 7.32
CA THR A 224 -40.17 -32.59 8.71
C THR A 224 -38.68 -32.29 8.91
N ILE A 225 -37.86 -32.42 7.86
CA ILE A 225 -36.41 -32.18 7.89
C ILE A 225 -36.08 -30.77 7.38
N MET A 226 -36.86 -30.25 6.43
CA MET A 226 -36.61 -28.97 5.74
C MET A 226 -36.25 -27.80 6.69
N PRO A 227 -37.00 -27.56 7.80
CA PRO A 227 -36.67 -26.48 8.72
C PRO A 227 -35.29 -26.61 9.36
N LYS A 228 -34.88 -27.84 9.72
CA LYS A 228 -33.55 -28.10 10.31
C LYS A 228 -32.44 -27.87 9.30
N LEU A 229 -32.66 -28.28 8.05
CA LEU A 229 -31.71 -28.07 6.97
C LEU A 229 -31.49 -26.57 6.70
N VAL A 230 -32.57 -25.78 6.62
CA VAL A 230 -32.48 -24.33 6.39
C VAL A 230 -31.75 -23.62 7.53
N GLU A 231 -32.03 -24.00 8.78
CA GLU A 231 -31.34 -23.43 9.94
C GLU A 231 -29.84 -23.80 9.96
N GLU A 232 -29.49 -25.04 9.61
CA GLU A 232 -28.09 -25.48 9.50
C GLU A 232 -27.35 -24.72 8.39
N GLU A 233 -27.96 -24.57 7.21
CA GLU A 233 -27.40 -23.81 6.09
C GLU A 233 -27.19 -22.34 6.45
N LYS A 234 -28.15 -21.74 7.17
CA LYS A 234 -28.04 -20.36 7.65
C LYS A 234 -26.89 -20.20 8.63
N LYS A 235 -26.80 -21.08 9.63
CA LYS A 235 -25.71 -21.05 10.63
C LYS A 235 -24.34 -21.19 9.96
N GLN A 236 -24.22 -22.07 8.98
CA GLN A 236 -22.97 -22.24 8.24
C GLN A 236 -22.63 -21.00 7.42
N ALA A 237 -23.60 -20.39 6.74
CA ALA A 237 -23.38 -19.16 6.00
C ALA A 237 -22.93 -18.00 6.91
N GLU A 238 -23.49 -17.90 8.11
CA GLU A 238 -23.07 -16.92 9.13
C GLU A 238 -21.64 -17.18 9.62
N GLU A 239 -21.27 -18.43 9.87
CA GLU A 239 -19.91 -18.83 10.27
C GLU A 239 -18.89 -18.52 9.16
N GLU A 240 -19.19 -18.88 7.91
CA GLU A 240 -18.33 -18.59 6.76
C GLU A 240 -18.17 -17.07 6.53
N ALA A 241 -19.24 -16.30 6.69
CA ALA A 241 -19.19 -14.84 6.60
C ALA A 241 -18.32 -14.23 7.72
N GLN A 242 -18.43 -14.75 8.95
CA GLN A 242 -17.62 -14.32 10.08
C GLN A 242 -16.14 -14.66 9.88
N ASP A 243 -15.83 -15.86 9.39
CA ASP A 243 -14.46 -16.28 9.05
C ASP A 243 -13.84 -15.39 7.97
N HIS A 244 -14.63 -15.04 6.94
CA HIS A 244 -14.19 -14.12 5.91
C HIS A 244 -13.93 -12.72 6.47
N ALA A 245 -14.81 -12.21 7.33
CA ALA A 245 -14.64 -10.94 8.01
C ALA A 245 -13.38 -10.93 8.91
N ASN A 246 -13.15 -12.00 9.67
CA ASN A 246 -11.97 -12.16 10.52
C ASN A 246 -10.67 -12.19 9.71
N LYS A 247 -10.65 -12.92 8.59
CA LYS A 247 -9.48 -12.94 7.68
C LYS A 247 -9.19 -11.57 7.10
N LYS A 248 -10.22 -10.83 6.69
CA LYS A 248 -10.08 -9.47 6.20
C LYS A 248 -9.54 -8.54 7.28
N LEU A 249 -10.07 -8.62 8.50
CA LEU A 249 -9.61 -7.82 9.64
C LEU A 249 -8.14 -8.12 9.99
N ALA A 250 -7.74 -9.39 9.96
CA ALA A 250 -6.35 -9.78 10.21
C ALA A 250 -5.38 -9.23 9.14
N LEU A 251 -5.80 -9.24 7.88
CA LEU A 251 -5.02 -8.66 6.78
C LEU A 251 -4.88 -7.13 6.96
N GLU A 252 -5.97 -6.45 7.31
CA GLU A 252 -5.95 -5.01 7.58
C GLU A 252 -5.08 -4.66 8.79
N ALA A 253 -5.14 -5.44 9.87
CA ALA A 253 -4.29 -5.25 11.05
C ALA A 253 -2.81 -5.43 10.71
N ALA A 254 -2.44 -6.49 9.98
CA ALA A 254 -1.06 -6.73 9.56
C ALA A 254 -0.53 -5.59 8.67
N GLN A 255 -1.39 -5.01 7.82
CA GLN A 255 -1.01 -3.87 7.01
C GLN A 255 -0.86 -2.58 7.82
N ALA A 256 -1.74 -2.36 8.80
CA ALA A 256 -1.64 -1.24 9.73
C ALA A 256 -0.35 -1.31 10.57
N ASP A 257 0.06 -2.52 10.99
CA ASP A 257 1.33 -2.72 11.69
C ASP A 257 2.54 -2.34 10.83
N LYS A 258 2.56 -2.75 9.56
CA LYS A 258 3.61 -2.32 8.62
C LYS A 258 3.65 -0.80 8.48
N ALA A 259 2.50 -0.14 8.36
CA ALA A 259 2.43 1.32 8.26
C ALA A 259 2.96 2.01 9.54
N ARG A 260 2.63 1.46 10.72
CA ARG A 260 3.14 1.93 12.01
C ARG A 260 4.66 1.77 12.10
N ASP A 261 5.20 0.62 11.69
CA ASP A 261 6.64 0.36 11.72
C ASP A 261 7.39 1.29 10.76
N LEU A 262 6.87 1.53 9.56
CA LEU A 262 7.41 2.52 8.63
C LEU A 262 7.43 3.93 9.22
N SER A 263 6.36 4.33 9.91
CA SER A 263 6.30 5.63 10.59
C SER A 263 7.37 5.75 11.68
N ASN A 264 7.64 4.68 12.42
CA ASN A 264 8.69 4.67 13.45
C ASN A 264 10.09 4.73 12.83
N GLU A 265 10.32 4.01 11.73
CA GLU A 265 11.60 4.06 11.00
C GLU A 265 11.86 5.44 10.40
N LEU A 266 10.83 6.11 9.87
CA LEU A 266 10.94 7.49 9.38
C LEU A 266 11.36 8.45 10.51
N TYR A 267 10.71 8.34 11.67
CA TYR A 267 11.05 9.14 12.83
C TYR A 267 12.50 8.95 13.29
N GLU A 268 13.00 7.70 13.27
CA GLU A 268 14.39 7.42 13.60
C GLU A 268 15.37 8.05 12.59
N ILE A 269 15.04 8.03 11.29
CA ILE A 269 15.84 8.71 10.26
C ILE A 269 15.87 10.22 10.50
N ASP A 270 14.73 10.83 10.82
CA ASP A 270 14.65 12.26 11.12
C ASP A 270 15.53 12.64 12.32
N LEU A 271 15.53 11.82 13.37
CA LEU A 271 16.44 11.99 14.52
C LEU A 271 17.92 11.85 14.14
N GLN A 272 18.25 10.91 13.26
CA GLN A 272 19.62 10.73 12.77
C GLN A 272 20.09 11.92 11.95
N LEU A 273 19.21 12.47 11.09
CA LEU A 273 19.48 13.67 10.31
C LEU A 273 19.70 14.89 11.21
N GLU A 274 18.88 15.08 12.24
CA GLU A 274 19.06 16.22 13.16
C GLU A 274 20.37 16.10 13.94
N ARG A 275 20.71 14.90 14.44
CA ARG A 275 22.00 14.67 15.11
C ARG A 275 23.20 14.92 14.19
N LEU A 276 23.08 14.50 12.93
CA LEU A 276 24.14 14.73 11.94
C LEU A 276 24.30 16.23 11.66
N ARG A 277 23.18 16.95 11.51
CA ARG A 277 23.15 18.40 11.34
C ARG A 277 23.78 19.11 12.53
N GLU A 278 23.42 18.75 13.76
CA GLU A 278 24.03 19.30 14.97
C GLU A 278 25.55 19.06 15.01
N THR A 279 25.99 17.84 14.65
CA THR A 279 27.41 17.51 14.61
C THR A 279 28.15 18.38 13.60
N VAL A 280 27.59 18.58 12.40
CA VAL A 280 28.17 19.48 11.38
C VAL A 280 28.22 20.93 11.89
N VAL A 281 27.14 21.42 12.49
CA VAL A 281 27.06 22.79 13.03
C VAL A 281 28.06 23.01 14.16
N GLN A 282 28.22 22.05 15.08
CA GLN A 282 29.20 22.14 16.17
C GLN A 282 30.65 22.17 15.65
N ARG A 283 30.93 21.55 14.50
CA ARG A 283 32.26 21.55 13.88
C ARG A 283 32.54 22.81 13.04
N CYS A 284 31.53 23.62 12.74
CA CYS A 284 31.74 24.94 12.14
C CYS A 284 32.41 25.89 13.15
N ARG A 285 33.76 25.99 13.14
CA ARG A 285 34.48 27.01 13.91
C ARG A 285 34.18 28.43 13.39
N LYS A 286 34.32 29.46 14.21
CA LYS A 286 34.25 30.85 13.72
C LYS A 286 35.29 31.09 12.62
N LEU A 287 34.87 31.69 11.51
CA LEU A 287 35.81 32.16 10.48
C LEU A 287 36.63 33.33 11.05
N SER A 288 37.95 33.29 10.86
CA SER A 288 38.81 34.42 11.19
C SER A 288 38.53 35.63 10.28
N THR A 289 38.92 36.83 10.71
CA THR A 289 38.78 38.05 9.91
C THR A 289 39.46 37.95 8.55
N GLN A 290 40.61 37.27 8.48
CA GLN A 290 41.32 37.02 7.22
C GLN A 290 40.52 36.07 6.29
N GLU A 291 39.90 35.02 6.84
CA GLU A 291 39.06 34.11 6.07
C GLU A 291 37.77 34.78 5.57
N LYS A 292 37.18 35.69 6.36
CA LYS A 292 36.01 36.48 5.94
C LYS A 292 36.36 37.46 4.81
N LYS A 293 37.51 38.14 4.89
CA LYS A 293 38.01 39.00 3.80
C LYS A 293 38.29 38.20 2.53
N GLY A 294 38.95 37.05 2.64
CA GLY A 294 39.18 36.15 1.51
C GLY A 294 37.88 35.64 0.88
N LEU A 295 36.87 35.33 1.69
CA LEU A 295 35.54 34.95 1.20
C LEU A 295 34.86 36.10 0.44
N SER A 296 34.95 37.33 0.95
CA SER A 296 34.44 38.54 0.27
C SER A 296 35.05 38.71 -1.12
N ALA A 297 36.39 38.64 -1.18
CA ALA A 297 37.12 38.77 -2.43
C ALA A 297 36.79 37.64 -3.42
N ALA A 298 36.61 36.41 -2.91
CA ALA A 298 36.28 35.25 -3.72
C ALA A 298 34.85 35.28 -4.28
N LEU A 299 33.89 35.84 -3.54
CA LEU A 299 32.51 36.06 -4.03
C LEU A 299 32.48 36.99 -5.25
N GLY A 300 33.31 38.03 -5.27
CA GLY A 300 33.45 38.94 -6.42
C GLY A 300 34.05 38.31 -7.68
N ARG A 301 34.61 37.09 -7.58
CA ARG A 301 35.21 36.34 -8.70
C ARG A 301 34.29 35.26 -9.26
N LEU A 302 33.08 35.09 -8.71
CA LEU A 302 32.13 34.09 -9.17
C LEU A 302 31.46 34.49 -10.48
N SER A 303 30.98 33.50 -11.22
CA SER A 303 30.05 33.72 -12.33
C SER A 303 28.74 34.34 -11.82
N PRO A 304 28.00 35.09 -12.64
CA PRO A 304 26.70 35.65 -12.24
C PRO A 304 25.70 34.59 -11.74
N GLU A 305 25.75 33.38 -12.31
CA GLU A 305 24.88 32.26 -11.96
C GLU A 305 25.25 31.65 -10.60
N ASP A 306 26.54 31.51 -10.30
CA ASP A 306 27.00 30.98 -9.02
C ASP A 306 26.92 32.02 -7.90
N LEU A 307 27.12 33.30 -8.22
CA LEU A 307 26.86 34.40 -7.29
C LEU A 307 25.39 34.44 -6.86
N SER A 308 24.45 34.28 -7.80
CA SER A 308 23.02 34.19 -7.49
C SER A 308 22.70 33.01 -6.56
N LYS A 309 23.32 31.83 -6.79
CA LYS A 309 23.18 30.67 -5.90
C LYS A 309 23.76 30.95 -4.51
N ALA A 310 24.92 31.59 -4.42
CA ALA A 310 25.54 31.97 -3.14
C ALA A 310 24.64 32.95 -2.35
N LEU A 311 24.10 33.98 -3.00
CA LEU A 311 23.17 34.94 -2.38
C LEU A 311 21.86 34.27 -1.94
N LYS A 312 21.38 33.28 -2.70
CA LYS A 312 20.24 32.46 -2.30
C LYS A 312 20.52 31.70 -1.00
N MET A 313 21.72 31.14 -0.81
CA MET A 313 22.10 30.46 0.44
C MET A 313 22.07 31.39 1.66
N VAL A 314 22.38 32.68 1.45
CA VAL A 314 22.23 33.72 2.51
C VAL A 314 20.76 33.95 2.82
N SER A 315 19.91 34.10 1.80
CA SER A 315 18.47 34.31 2.01
C SER A 315 17.76 33.14 2.70
N GLU A 316 18.26 31.91 2.54
CA GLU A 316 17.74 30.73 3.25
C GLU A 316 17.98 30.82 4.77
N SER A 317 19.04 31.51 5.18
CA SER A 317 19.39 31.71 6.60
C SER A 317 18.83 33.03 7.14
N ASN A 318 18.59 34.00 6.27
CA ASN A 318 18.01 35.30 6.57
C ASN A 318 16.91 35.63 5.55
N PRO A 319 15.64 35.29 5.84
CA PRO A 319 14.52 35.50 4.90
C PRO A 319 14.28 36.97 4.52
N SER A 320 14.80 37.92 5.30
CA SER A 320 14.70 39.35 5.04
C SER A 320 15.76 39.87 4.04
N PHE A 321 16.70 39.03 3.63
CA PHE A 321 17.77 39.39 2.70
C PHE A 321 17.26 39.41 1.24
N PRO A 322 17.40 40.53 0.50
CA PRO A 322 16.82 40.69 -0.83
C PRO A 322 17.70 40.06 -1.92
N ALA A 323 17.89 38.74 -1.90
CA ALA A 323 18.79 38.00 -2.82
C ALA A 323 18.46 38.14 -4.32
N GLY A 324 17.28 38.65 -4.69
CA GLY A 324 16.86 38.86 -6.08
C GLY A 324 16.90 40.31 -6.56
N ALA A 325 17.37 41.25 -5.74
CA ALA A 325 17.50 42.64 -6.14
C ALA A 325 18.71 42.83 -7.10
N PRO A 326 18.66 43.82 -8.01
CA PRO A 326 19.73 44.08 -8.96
C PRO A 326 21.03 44.54 -8.28
N GLU A 327 20.94 45.09 -7.07
CA GLU A 327 22.06 45.50 -6.23
C GLU A 327 21.77 45.04 -4.80
N VAL A 328 22.71 44.32 -4.19
CA VAL A 328 22.55 43.71 -2.87
C VAL A 328 23.83 43.89 -2.06
N GLU A 329 23.71 44.50 -0.89
CA GLU A 329 24.82 44.63 0.06
C GLU A 329 24.84 43.43 1.00
N LEU A 330 25.94 42.67 0.98
CA LEU A 330 26.14 41.53 1.86
C LEU A 330 27.17 41.87 2.94
N ASP A 331 26.70 42.10 4.15
CA ASP A 331 27.56 42.20 5.32
C ASP A 331 27.98 40.80 5.79
N ILE A 332 29.26 40.47 5.60
CA ILE A 332 29.86 39.17 5.96
C ILE A 332 30.07 39.04 7.48
N ASP A 333 30.18 40.14 8.22
CA ASP A 333 30.41 40.10 9.67
C ASP A 333 29.13 39.84 10.47
N VAL A 334 27.97 40.15 9.89
CA VAL A 334 26.65 39.94 10.51
C VAL A 334 26.08 38.53 10.25
N GLN A 335 26.64 37.76 9.31
CA GLN A 335 26.14 36.41 8.98
C GLN A 335 26.47 35.37 10.07
N THR A 336 25.62 34.34 10.19
CA THR A 336 25.87 33.22 11.11
C THR A 336 27.09 32.40 10.67
N ASP A 337 27.79 31.79 11.63
CA ASP A 337 28.96 30.96 11.37
C ASP A 337 28.66 29.82 10.36
N VAL A 338 27.45 29.25 10.42
CA VAL A 338 26.99 28.20 9.51
C VAL A 338 26.80 28.74 8.08
N THR A 339 26.18 29.92 7.93
CA THR A 339 26.00 30.57 6.63
C THR A 339 27.34 30.91 6.00
N LEU A 340 28.29 31.41 6.80
CA LEU A 340 29.65 31.72 6.35
C LEU A 340 30.42 30.48 5.89
N TRP A 341 30.29 29.36 6.62
CA TRP A 341 30.87 28.09 6.18
C TRP A 341 30.22 27.54 4.91
N ARG A 342 28.89 27.60 4.79
CA ARG A 342 28.17 27.19 3.57
C ARG A 342 28.64 28.00 2.36
N LEU A 343 28.74 29.32 2.51
CA LEU A 343 29.28 30.21 1.47
C LEU A 343 30.73 29.87 1.15
N LYS A 344 31.57 29.68 2.16
CA LYS A 344 32.99 29.33 1.98
C LYS A 344 33.16 28.06 1.17
N VAL A 345 32.47 26.97 1.53
CA VAL A 345 32.56 25.69 0.80
C VAL A 345 32.03 25.84 -0.63
N PHE A 346 30.89 26.50 -0.82
CA PHE A 346 30.31 26.69 -2.15
C PHE A 346 31.22 27.52 -3.07
N VAL A 347 31.77 28.64 -2.57
CA VAL A 347 32.68 29.51 -3.33
C VAL A 347 33.95 28.76 -3.71
N GLN A 348 34.49 27.91 -2.81
CA GLN A 348 35.63 27.05 -3.11
C GLN A 348 35.36 26.09 -4.27
N GLU A 349 34.22 25.42 -4.24
CA GLU A 349 33.86 24.45 -5.29
C GLU A 349 33.59 25.14 -6.63
N ALA A 350 32.86 26.26 -6.62
CA ALA A 350 32.56 27.02 -7.83
C ALA A 350 33.84 27.55 -8.51
N LEU A 351 34.79 28.10 -7.73
CA LEU A 351 36.08 28.56 -8.26
C LEU A 351 36.97 27.40 -8.72
N LYS A 352 36.97 26.26 -8.01
CA LYS A 352 37.68 25.05 -8.46
C LYS A 352 37.10 24.49 -9.77
N ALA A 353 35.79 24.55 -9.95
CA ALA A 353 35.12 24.13 -11.18
C ALA A 353 35.41 25.08 -12.35
N ALA A 354 35.41 26.40 -12.11
CA ALA A 354 35.77 27.41 -13.10
C ALA A 354 37.24 27.30 -13.56
N ASN A 355 38.17 26.95 -12.66
CA ASN A 355 39.57 26.75 -13.03
C ASN A 355 39.80 25.45 -13.84
N LYS A 356 38.95 24.42 -13.65
CA LYS A 356 38.99 23.16 -14.42
C LYS A 356 38.44 23.33 -15.84
N SER A 357 37.54 24.27 -16.10
CA SER A 357 37.00 24.53 -17.45
C SER A 357 37.95 25.34 -18.34
N SER A 358 38.97 25.98 -17.76
CA SER A 358 40.01 26.75 -18.47
C SER A 358 41.31 26.00 -18.76
N GLY A 359 41.47 24.74 -18.31
CA GLY A 359 42.65 23.90 -18.57
C GLY A 359 42.37 22.75 -19.55
N GLY A 360 42.94 22.82 -20.76
CA GLY A 360 42.74 21.83 -21.83
C GLY A 360 43.33 20.43 -21.54
N THR A 361 42.48 19.42 -21.76
CA THR A 361 42.72 18.00 -22.15
C THR A 361 44.09 17.35 -21.92
N ASN A 362 44.12 16.31 -21.07
CA ASN A 362 44.59 14.96 -21.45
C ASN A 362 44.35 13.92 -20.33
N ALA A 363 43.67 12.81 -20.64
CA ALA A 363 43.93 11.43 -20.19
C ALA A 363 42.66 10.55 -20.23
N GLN A 364 42.86 9.34 -20.77
CA GLN A 364 41.88 8.31 -21.13
C GLN A 364 41.22 7.57 -19.95
N ASN A 365 40.05 7.00 -20.28
CA ASN A 365 39.46 5.72 -19.83
C ASN A 365 39.32 5.42 -18.32
N ASN A 366 38.07 5.38 -17.87
CA ASN A 366 37.44 4.14 -17.38
C ASN A 366 35.91 4.28 -17.31
N ASN A 367 35.23 3.77 -18.33
CA ASN A 367 33.78 3.69 -18.40
C ASN A 367 33.32 2.44 -17.62
N ASN A 368 32.79 2.63 -16.41
CA ASN A 368 31.67 1.83 -15.87
C ASN A 368 31.15 2.29 -14.49
N ALA A 369 31.78 3.27 -13.83
CA ALA A 369 31.26 3.86 -12.58
C ALA A 369 30.40 5.13 -12.79
N GLY A 370 30.32 5.64 -14.03
CA GLY A 370 29.75 6.96 -14.34
C GLY A 370 28.22 7.01 -14.52
N GLU A 371 27.55 5.88 -14.78
CA GLU A 371 26.10 5.87 -15.02
C GLU A 371 25.28 5.85 -13.73
N ILE A 372 25.72 5.10 -12.71
CA ILE A 372 25.01 5.02 -11.41
C ILE A 372 25.06 6.37 -10.69
N ASN A 373 26.21 7.06 -10.75
CA ASN A 373 26.40 8.35 -10.07
C ASN A 373 25.70 9.52 -10.78
N LYS A 374 25.60 9.48 -12.12
CA LYS A 374 24.78 10.44 -12.89
C LYS A 374 23.29 10.26 -12.63
N ASN A 375 22.82 9.02 -12.49
CA ASN A 375 21.43 8.72 -12.16
C ASN A 375 21.07 9.18 -10.75
N ASN A 376 21.95 8.99 -9.77
CA ASN A 376 21.74 9.48 -8.41
C ASN A 376 21.80 11.02 -8.30
N ALA A 377 22.71 11.69 -9.03
CA ALA A 377 22.77 13.15 -9.08
C ALA A 377 21.56 13.78 -9.79
N LYS A 378 21.08 13.14 -10.87
CA LYS A 378 19.85 13.52 -11.58
C LYS A 378 18.62 13.36 -10.68
N ARG A 379 18.52 12.23 -9.99
CA ARG A 379 17.42 11.93 -9.06
C ARG A 379 17.44 12.82 -7.81
N ARG A 380 18.63 13.18 -7.30
CA ARG A 380 18.80 14.18 -6.22
C ARG A 380 18.36 15.60 -6.65
N ARG A 381 18.62 16.01 -7.89
CA ARG A 381 18.10 17.27 -8.45
C ARG A 381 16.58 17.23 -8.58
N GLU A 382 16.03 16.13 -9.10
CA GLU A 382 14.57 15.95 -9.24
C GLU A 382 13.84 15.95 -7.89
N ILE A 383 14.42 15.36 -6.84
CA ILE A 383 13.87 15.39 -5.47
C ILE A 383 13.96 16.81 -4.88
N SER A 384 15.09 17.50 -5.05
CA SER A 384 15.25 18.89 -4.59
C SER A 384 14.26 19.84 -5.29
N ASP A 385 14.05 19.65 -6.59
CA ASP A 385 13.07 20.40 -7.37
C ASP A 385 11.64 20.04 -6.97
N ALA A 386 11.34 18.78 -6.66
CA ALA A 386 10.02 18.35 -6.18
C ALA A 386 9.69 18.92 -4.79
N ILE A 387 10.67 18.94 -3.88
CA ILE A 387 10.55 19.58 -2.57
C ILE A 387 10.28 21.08 -2.75
N ASN A 388 11.07 21.77 -3.59
CA ASN A 388 10.85 23.18 -3.90
C ASN A 388 9.48 23.46 -4.53
N LYS A 389 9.01 22.57 -5.42
CA LYS A 389 7.68 22.69 -6.06
C LYS A 389 6.55 22.47 -5.06
N ALA A 390 6.71 21.56 -4.11
CA ALA A 390 5.77 21.32 -3.01
C ALA A 390 5.73 22.52 -2.04
N SER A 391 6.88 23.13 -1.75
CA SER A 391 7.02 24.37 -0.99
C SER A 391 6.27 25.54 -1.65
N ILE A 392 6.46 25.71 -2.97
CA ILE A 392 5.79 26.76 -3.77
C ILE A 392 4.28 26.52 -3.89
N LYS A 393 3.84 25.25 -4.01
CA LYS A 393 2.41 24.91 -4.10
C LYS A 393 1.68 25.10 -2.77
N ARG A 394 2.38 24.93 -1.64
CA ARG A 394 1.88 25.32 -0.30
C ARG A 394 1.82 26.83 -0.13
N ALA A 395 2.77 27.58 -0.71
CA ALA A 395 2.79 29.04 -0.68
C ALA A 395 1.75 29.73 -1.59
N LYS A 396 1.15 29.02 -2.56
CA LYS A 396 0.09 29.53 -3.45
C LYS A 396 -1.34 29.15 -3.03
N LYS A 397 -1.48 28.35 -1.97
CA LYS A 397 -2.77 27.84 -1.47
C LYS A 397 -3.10 28.32 -0.05
N ALA A 398 -2.16 29.04 0.56
CA ALA A 398 -2.37 29.96 1.68
C ALA A 398 -2.52 31.37 1.09
#